data_AF-A0A1Q4E7E4-F1
#
_entry.id   AF-A0A1Q4E7E4-F1
#
_cell.length_a   1.000
_cell.length_b   1.000
_cell.length_c   1.000
_cell.angle_alpha   90.00
_cell.angle_beta   90.00
_cell.angle_gamma   90.00
#
_symmetry.space_group_name_H-M   'P 1'
#
loop_
_entity.id
_entity.type
_entity.pdbx_description
1 polymer ?
#
loop_
_entity_poly.entity_id
_entity_poly.type
_entity_poly.pdbx_seq_one_letter_code
_entity_poly.pdbx_strand_id
1 'polypeptide(L)' 'MKFAKLVDKAWEDKTAAEILAAPPSALEGLTEKHDEVLKGLGIKTVADLGKWKYATRAAALVALGDLDK' A
#
# COMPACT_ATOMS: atom_id res chain seq x y z
N MET A 1 -14.88 12.07 0.94
CA MET A 1 -13.98 11.38 -0.02
C MET A 1 -14.23 9.90 0.17
N LYS A 2 -14.48 9.12 -0.90
CA LYS A 2 -14.64 7.66 -0.80
C LYS A 2 -13.42 6.99 -1.41
N PHE A 3 -12.84 6.03 -0.70
CA PHE A 3 -11.62 5.35 -1.12
C PHE A 3 -11.86 4.11 -1.99
N ALA A 4 -13.10 3.62 -2.09
CA ALA A 4 -13.57 2.57 -3.02
C ALA A 4 -12.47 1.60 -3.49
N LYS A 5 -12.09 1.64 -4.77
CA LYS A 5 -11.14 0.71 -5.41
C LYS A 5 -9.69 0.75 -4.91
N LEU A 6 -9.41 1.51 -3.86
CA LEU A 6 -8.08 1.59 -3.25
C LEU A 6 -7.99 0.70 -2.00
N VAL A 7 -9.12 0.42 -1.37
CA VAL A 7 -9.18 -0.21 -0.05
C VAL A 7 -10.21 -1.34 -0.04
N ASP A 8 -10.03 -2.29 0.87
CA ASP A 8 -11.05 -3.30 1.12
C ASP A 8 -12.37 -2.62 1.52
N LYS A 9 -13.50 -3.28 1.21
CA LYS A 9 -14.84 -2.75 1.44
C LYS A 9 -15.06 -2.26 2.88
N ALA A 10 -14.42 -2.87 3.87
CA ALA A 10 -14.51 -2.46 5.28
C ALA A 10 -13.90 -1.07 5.57
N TRP A 11 -13.12 -0.52 4.64
CA TRP A 11 -12.34 0.72 4.81
C TRP A 11 -12.84 1.88 3.93
N GLU A 12 -13.82 1.69 3.05
CA GLU A 12 -14.25 2.71 2.08
C GLU A 12 -14.74 4.02 2.69
N ASP A 13 -15.36 3.94 3.89
CA ASP A 13 -15.93 5.07 4.63
C ASP A 13 -14.98 5.61 5.72
N LYS A 14 -13.75 5.10 5.78
CA LYS A 14 -12.73 5.54 6.74
C LYS A 14 -12.00 6.79 6.26
N THR A 15 -11.46 7.54 7.20
CA THR A 15 -10.59 8.68 6.89
C THR A 15 -9.24 8.20 6.36
N ALA A 16 -8.54 9.06 5.60
CA ALA A 16 -7.19 8.75 5.14
C ALA A 16 -6.23 8.44 6.32
N ALA A 17 -6.39 9.13 7.45
CA ALA A 17 -5.57 8.90 8.64
C ALA A 17 -5.80 7.51 9.23
N GLU A 18 -7.06 7.06 9.31
CA GLU A 18 -7.40 5.69 9.74
C GLU A 18 -6.82 4.64 8.78
N ILE A 19 -6.95 4.85 7.46
CA ILE A 19 -6.41 3.93 6.44
C ILE A 19 -4.89 3.88 6.52
N LEU A 20 -4.21 5.02 6.69
CA LEU A 20 -2.76 5.07 6.79
C LEU A 20 -2.21 4.32 8.02
N ALA A 21 -2.98 4.28 9.12
CA ALA A 21 -2.65 3.53 10.33
C ALA A 21 -3.05 2.04 10.25
N ALA A 22 -3.86 1.67 9.26
CA ALA A 22 -4.33 0.30 9.05
C ALA A 22 -3.22 -0.63 8.57
N PRO A 23 -3.36 -1.96 8.75
CA PRO A 23 -2.46 -2.93 8.14
C PRO A 23 -2.57 -2.94 6.60
N PRO A 24 -1.56 -3.46 5.86
CA PRO A 24 -1.62 -3.56 4.41
C PRO A 24 -2.87 -4.25 3.85
N SER A 25 -3.44 -5.24 4.55
CA SER A 25 -4.71 -5.90 4.20
C SER A 25 -5.93 -4.98 4.13
N ALA A 26 -5.82 -3.74 4.61
CA ALA A 26 -6.82 -2.70 4.35
C ALA A 26 -6.87 -2.25 2.89
N LEU A 27 -5.84 -2.54 2.08
CA LEU A 27 -5.84 -2.30 0.64
C LEU A 27 -6.59 -3.42 -0.08
N GLU A 28 -7.32 -3.05 -1.13
CA GLU A 28 -8.04 -4.02 -1.96
C GLU A 28 -7.07 -5.07 -2.54
N GLY A 29 -7.44 -6.35 -2.43
CA GLY A 29 -6.65 -7.46 -2.96
C GLY A 29 -5.55 -8.00 -2.03
N LEU A 30 -5.37 -7.40 -0.84
CA LEU A 30 -4.50 -7.94 0.20
C LEU A 30 -5.30 -8.69 1.26
N THR A 31 -4.61 -9.57 1.99
CA THR A 31 -5.19 -10.43 3.05
C THR A 31 -4.26 -10.44 4.23
N GLU A 32 -4.72 -10.90 5.40
CA GLU A 32 -3.89 -10.99 6.62
C GLU A 32 -2.60 -11.80 6.43
N LYS A 33 -2.58 -12.78 5.51
CA LYS A 33 -1.36 -13.51 5.16
C LYS A 33 -0.28 -12.60 4.57
N HIS A 34 -0.67 -11.58 3.81
CA HIS A 34 0.25 -10.61 3.25
C HIS A 34 0.81 -9.69 4.33
N ASP A 35 0.02 -9.35 5.36
CA ASP A 35 0.48 -8.54 6.48
C ASP A 35 1.64 -9.21 7.21
N GLU A 36 1.56 -10.53 7.46
CA GLU A 36 2.63 -11.26 8.13
C GLU A 36 3.92 -11.30 7.29
N VAL A 37 3.81 -11.46 5.97
CA VAL A 37 4.97 -11.39 5.05
C VAL A 37 5.59 -10.00 5.06
N LEU A 38 4.77 -8.95 4.94
CA LEU A 38 5.22 -7.56 4.89
C LEU A 38 5.81 -7.09 6.23
N LYS A 39 5.28 -7.58 7.35
CA LYS A 39 5.82 -7.34 8.68
C LYS A 39 7.25 -7.86 8.83
N GLY A 40 7.59 -8.98 8.19
CA GLY A 40 8.97 -9.48 8.08
C GLY A 40 9.92 -8.51 7.36
N LEU A 41 9.39 -7.62 6.53
CA LEU A 41 10.12 -6.55 5.84
C LEU A 41 10.04 -5.19 6.56
N GLY A 42 9.48 -5.17 7.77
CA GLY A 42 9.30 -3.96 8.58
C GLY A 42 8.10 -3.09 8.19
N ILE A 43 7.21 -3.58 7.33
CA ILE A 43 6.01 -2.88 6.89
C ILE A 43 4.83 -3.37 7.73
N LYS A 44 4.27 -2.51 8.58
CA LYS A 44 3.15 -2.88 9.46
C LYS A 44 1.87 -2.14 9.12
N THR A 45 1.99 -1.02 8.42
CA THR A 45 0.86 -0.15 8.06
C THR A 45 0.86 0.21 6.59
N VAL A 46 -0.27 0.68 6.08
CA VAL A 46 -0.38 1.27 4.73
C VAL A 46 0.60 2.44 4.59
N ALA A 47 0.80 3.25 5.64
CA ALA A 47 1.79 4.33 5.63
C ALA A 47 3.23 3.81 5.48
N ASP A 48 3.58 2.70 6.13
CA ASP A 48 4.91 2.09 5.98
C ASP A 48 5.12 1.61 4.54
N LEU A 49 4.11 0.95 3.97
CA LEU A 49 4.15 0.47 2.59
C LEU A 49 4.32 1.63 1.60
N GLY A 50 3.53 2.70 1.77
CA GLY A 50 3.59 3.88 0.91
C GLY A 50 4.90 4.67 1.00
N LYS A 51 5.63 4.55 2.12
CA LYS A 51 6.94 5.18 2.33
C LYS A 51 8.10 4.22 2.09
N TRP A 52 7.84 3.00 1.64
CA TRP A 52 8.86 1.98 1.52
C TRP A 52 9.81 2.26 0.35
N LYS A 53 11.09 2.50 0.68
CA LYS A 53 12.11 2.92 -0.30
C LYS A 53 12.21 2.01 -1.54
N TYR A 54 11.96 0.71 -1.39
CA TYR A 54 12.05 -0.23 -2.52
C TYR A 54 10.85 -0.11 -3.46
N ALA A 55 9.63 0.10 -2.94
CA ALA A 55 8.47 0.38 -3.77
C ALA A 55 8.65 1.70 -4.54
N THR A 56 9.13 2.76 -3.88
CA THR A 56 9.40 4.05 -4.53
C THR A 56 10.44 3.92 -5.65
N ARG A 57 11.53 3.18 -5.42
CA ARG A 57 12.56 2.94 -6.43
C ARG A 57 12.04 2.13 -7.61
N ALA A 58 11.26 1.08 -7.36
CA ALA A 58 10.66 0.27 -8.41
C ALA A 58 9.72 1.11 -9.30
N ALA A 59 8.86 1.94 -8.69
CA ALA A 59 7.98 2.84 -9.43
C ALA A 59 8.76 3.85 -10.28
N ALA A 60 9.87 4.41 -9.76
CA ALA A 60 10.74 5.30 -10.52
C ALA A 60 11.39 4.59 -11.72
N LEU A 61 11.85 3.35 -11.55
CA LEU A 61 12.43 2.57 -12.66
C LEU A 61 11.39 2.26 -13.75
N VAL A 62 10.14 1.97 -13.38
CA VAL A 62 9.05 1.79 -14.35
C VAL A 62 8.85 3.07 -15.17
N ALA A 63 8.82 4.23 -14.52
CA ALA A 63 8.67 5.51 -15.21
C ALA A 63 9.84 5.84 -16.14
N LEU A 64 11.08 5.49 -15.76
CA LEU A 64 12.26 5.68 -16.59
C LEU A 64 12.31 4.73 -17.79
N GLY A 65 11.81 3.50 -17.66
CA GLY A 65 11.81 2.51 -18.75
C GLY A 65 11.03 2.93 -19.98
N ASP A 66 10.15 3.93 -19.89
CA ASP A 66 9.48 4.53 -21.05
C ASP A 66 10.36 5.52 -21.82
N LEU A 67 11.42 6.03 -21.20
CA LEU A 67 12.36 7.00 -21.79
C LEU A 67 13.59 6.33 -22.41
N ASP A 68 13.95 5.13 -21.94
CA ASP A 68 15.07 4.34 -22.46
C ASP A 68 14.72 3.56 -23.75
N LYS A 69 13.62 3.91 -24.43
CA LYS A 69 13.12 3.26 -25.66
C LYS A 69 13.66 3.90 -26.93
#